data_AF-A0A4Q3USH8-F1
#
_entry.id   AF-A0A4Q3USH8-F1
#
_cell.length_a   1.000
_cell.length_b   1.000
_cell.length_c   1.000
_cell.angle_alpha   90.00
_cell.angle_beta   90.00
_cell.angle_gamma   90.00
#
_symmetry.space_group_name_H-M   'P 1'
#
loop_
_entity.id
_entity.type
_entity.pdbx_description
1 polymer ?
#
loop_
_entity_poly.entity_id
_entity_poly.type
_entity_poly.pdbx_seq_one_letter_code
_entity_poly.pdbx_strand_id
1 'polypeptide(L)'
;MAHVVVARNYPLERSYLACHGCGCTSPSVVSCQSFHPSFRQGRDPLFGLPLWFRQPIGREVVWAYNARHLEDLEFFLRGEWKAHRHNLKLPGYNPNWSWRTRYPKWMLEKANRPALLRAVGRMRRRLHSSKR
;
A
#
# COMPACT_ATOMS: atom_id res chain seq x y z
N MET A 1 -31.50 0.26 9.25
CA MET A 1 -31.63 0.38 7.79
C MET A 1 -30.24 0.56 7.20
N ALA A 2 -29.64 -0.52 6.69
CA ALA A 2 -28.31 -0.49 6.09
C ALA A 2 -28.49 -0.14 4.61
N HIS A 3 -28.05 1.06 4.22
CA HIS A 3 -27.93 1.40 2.80
C HIS A 3 -26.80 0.55 2.21
N VAL A 4 -27.18 -0.51 1.51
CA VAL A 4 -26.32 -1.19 0.54
C VAL A 4 -26.00 -0.17 -0.53
N VAL A 5 -24.78 0.38 -0.50
CA VAL A 5 -24.25 1.16 -1.61
C VAL A 5 -24.03 0.17 -2.76
N VAL A 6 -24.94 0.23 -3.73
CA VAL A 6 -24.86 -0.54 -4.97
C VAL A 6 -23.53 -0.21 -5.64
N ALA A 7 -22.66 -1.21 -5.75
CA ALA A 7 -21.44 -1.15 -6.54
C ALA A 7 -21.83 -0.90 -8.00
N ARG A 8 -21.72 0.35 -8.45
CA ARG A 8 -21.68 0.64 -9.89
C ARG A 8 -20.33 0.12 -10.38
N ASN A 9 -20.32 -1.10 -10.91
CA ASN A 9 -19.23 -1.62 -11.72
C ASN A 9 -19.09 -0.70 -12.94
N TYR A 10 -18.19 0.27 -12.89
CA TYR A 10 -17.80 1.00 -14.09
C TYR A 10 -16.93 0.04 -14.94
N PRO A 11 -17.35 -0.32 -16.16
CA PRO A 11 -16.46 -1.02 -17.07
C PRO A 11 -15.31 -0.06 -17.38
N LEU A 12 -14.12 -0.36 -16.85
CA LEU A 12 -12.93 0.36 -17.26
C LEU A 12 -12.62 -0.06 -18.71
N GLU A 13 -12.52 0.94 -19.59
CA GLU A 13 -11.96 0.77 -20.93
C GLU A 13 -10.59 0.09 -20.83
N ARG A 14 -10.24 -0.73 -21.83
CA ARG A 14 -8.93 -1.38 -21.90
C ARG A 14 -7.83 -0.32 -21.89
N SER A 15 -7.09 -0.24 -20.79
CA SER A 15 -5.88 0.56 -20.70
C SER A 15 -4.69 -0.23 -21.24
N TYR A 16 -3.94 0.36 -22.17
CA TYR A 16 -2.70 -0.20 -22.69
C TYR A 16 -1.53 0.48 -21.99
N LEU A 17 -0.63 -0.31 -21.40
CA LEU A 17 0.66 0.17 -20.93
C LEU A 17 1.72 -0.20 -21.97
N ALA A 18 2.41 0.79 -22.52
CA ALA A 18 3.56 0.59 -23.39
C ALA A 18 4.83 0.51 -22.54
N CYS A 19 5.66 -0.51 -22.79
CA CYS A 19 7.00 -0.57 -22.19
C CYS A 19 7.89 0.50 -22.83
N HIS A 20 8.41 1.45 -22.03
CA HIS A 20 9.34 2.47 -22.54
C HIS A 20 10.67 1.90 -23.08
N GLY A 21 11.03 0.66 -22.72
CA GLY A 21 12.26 0.03 -23.18
C GLY A 21 12.14 -0.74 -24.50
N CYS A 22 11.00 -1.37 -24.79
CA CYS A 22 10.83 -2.23 -25.97
C CYS A 22 9.59 -1.91 -26.83
N GLY A 23 8.75 -0.96 -26.44
CA GLY A 23 7.55 -0.56 -27.20
C GLY A 23 6.39 -1.55 -27.16
N CYS A 24 6.58 -2.76 -26.61
CA CYS A 24 5.51 -3.74 -26.48
C CYS A 24 4.39 -3.22 -25.57
N THR A 25 3.14 -3.40 -26.00
CA THR A 25 1.95 -3.16 -25.20
C THR A 25 1.39 -4.50 -24.70
N SER A 26 1.08 -4.59 -23.41
CA SER A 26 0.33 -5.73 -22.88
C SER A 26 -1.09 -5.28 -22.52
N PRO A 27 -2.13 -5.95 -23.06
CA PRO A 27 -3.50 -5.67 -22.65
C PRO A 27 -3.66 -6.13 -21.20
N SER A 28 -3.86 -5.18 -20.29
CA SER A 28 -4.14 -5.46 -18.89
C SER A 28 -5.62 -5.22 -18.64
N VAL A 29 -6.37 -6.30 -18.41
CA VAL A 29 -7.76 -6.17 -17.94
C VAL A 29 -7.71 -5.90 -16.45
N VAL A 30 -8.12 -4.71 -16.05
CA VAL A 30 -8.17 -4.32 -14.65
C VAL A 30 -9.63 -4.22 -14.23
N SER A 31 -10.06 -5.09 -13.31
CA SER A 31 -11.38 -4.98 -12.71
C SER A 31 -11.30 -4.02 -11.53
N CYS A 32 -12.02 -2.90 -11.59
CA CYS A 32 -12.21 -2.06 -10.42
C CYS A 32 -13.13 -2.76 -9.42
N GLN A 33 -12.56 -3.35 -8.36
CA GLN A 33 -13.38 -3.94 -7.30
C GLN A 33 -13.69 -2.85 -6.27
N SER A 34 -14.95 -2.75 -5.86
CA SER A 34 -15.34 -1.81 -4.80
C SER A 34 -14.57 -2.13 -3.51
N PHE A 35 -13.74 -1.18 -3.06
CA PHE A 35 -13.12 -1.06 -1.74
C PHE A 35 -12.92 -2.38 -0.97
N HIS A 36 -12.13 -3.30 -1.52
CA HIS A 36 -11.80 -4.55 -0.82
C HIS A 36 -10.81 -4.26 0.32
N PRO A 37 -10.89 -4.92 1.49
CA PRO A 37 -9.88 -4.81 2.56
C PRO A 37 -8.51 -5.44 2.20
N SER A 38 -8.21 -5.56 0.90
CA SER A 38 -7.02 -6.18 0.30
C SER A 38 -5.72 -5.42 0.63
N PHE A 39 -5.81 -4.19 1.15
CA PHE A 39 -4.68 -3.43 1.68
C PHE A 39 -3.83 -4.22 2.66
N ARG A 40 -4.45 -5.08 3.50
CA ARG A 40 -3.72 -5.91 4.47
C ARG A 40 -2.73 -6.86 3.82
N GLN A 41 -2.97 -7.23 2.56
CA GLN A 41 -2.16 -8.15 1.79
C GLN A 41 -1.18 -7.41 0.85
N GLY A 42 -1.09 -6.07 0.97
CA GLY A 42 -0.30 -5.25 0.07
C GLY A 42 -0.84 -5.28 -1.36
N ARG A 43 -2.16 -5.16 -1.52
CA ARG A 43 -2.82 -5.01 -2.82
C ARG A 43 -3.49 -3.63 -2.91
N ASP A 44 -3.51 -3.10 -4.11
CA ASP A 44 -4.21 -1.87 -4.45
C ASP A 44 -5.73 -2.09 -4.34
N PRO A 45 -6.48 -1.15 -3.72
CA PRO A 45 -7.92 -1.31 -3.52
C PRO A 45 -8.77 -0.99 -4.73
N LEU A 46 -8.25 -0.22 -5.69
CA LEU A 46 -8.98 0.14 -6.90
C LEU A 46 -8.87 -1.03 -7.87
N PHE A 47 -7.64 -1.46 -8.15
CA PHE A 47 -7.32 -2.41 -9.19
C PHE A 47 -7.17 -3.85 -8.71
N GLY A 48 -7.07 -4.09 -7.40
CA GLY A 48 -6.85 -5.43 -6.82
C GLY A 48 -5.45 -6.01 -7.07
N LEU A 49 -4.57 -5.24 -7.72
CA LEU A 49 -3.23 -5.66 -8.11
C LEU A 49 -2.26 -5.66 -6.92
N PRO A 50 -1.29 -6.59 -6.86
CA PRO A 50 -0.26 -6.55 -5.84
C PRO A 50 0.60 -5.29 -5.96
N LEU A 51 0.87 -4.63 -4.84
CA LEU A 51 1.77 -3.48 -4.80
C LEU A 51 3.20 -3.90 -5.15
N TRP A 52 3.89 -3.02 -5.88
CA TRP A 52 5.29 -3.22 -6.27
C TRP A 52 6.20 -3.38 -5.04
N PHE A 53 6.04 -2.46 -4.09
CA PHE A 53 6.72 -2.52 -2.80
C PHE A 53 5.90 -3.36 -1.85
N ARG A 54 5.94 -4.68 -2.03
CA ARG A 54 5.46 -5.64 -1.04
C ARG A 54 6.55 -6.66 -0.72
N GLN A 55 6.53 -7.15 0.51
CA GLN A 55 7.42 -8.20 0.94
C GLN A 55 6.76 -9.06 2.02
N PRO A 56 6.73 -10.40 1.84
CA PRO A 56 6.25 -11.29 2.89
C PRO A 56 7.25 -11.34 4.06
N ILE A 57 6.70 -11.41 5.28
CA ILE A 57 7.39 -11.68 6.54
C ILE A 57 6.55 -12.72 7.29
N GLY A 58 6.94 -13.99 7.17
CA GLY A 58 6.12 -15.10 7.68
C GLY A 58 4.76 -15.15 6.98
N ARG A 59 3.67 -15.08 7.78
CA ARG A 59 2.28 -15.06 7.27
C ARG A 59 1.77 -13.66 6.93
N GLU A 60 2.57 -12.64 7.20
CA GLU A 60 2.20 -11.24 7.04
C GLU A 60 2.91 -10.59 5.85
N VAL A 61 2.40 -9.44 5.38
CA VAL A 61 2.99 -8.70 4.26
C VAL A 61 3.22 -7.25 4.65
N VAL A 62 4.47 -6.79 4.57
CA VAL A 62 4.82 -5.37 4.63
C VAL A 62 4.70 -4.78 3.23
N TRP A 63 4.15 -3.59 3.13
CA TRP A 63 3.96 -2.92 1.86
C TRP A 63 4.10 -1.40 1.95
N ALA A 64 4.41 -0.79 0.81
CA ALA A 64 4.38 0.64 0.57
C ALA A 64 3.77 0.91 -0.83
N TYR A 65 3.30 2.12 -1.07
CA TYR A 65 2.63 2.49 -2.33
C TYR A 65 3.63 2.91 -3.40
N ASN A 66 4.60 3.72 -3.01
CA ASN A 66 5.59 4.29 -3.88
C ASN A 66 6.89 4.53 -3.10
N ALA A 67 7.92 5.03 -3.79
CA ALA A 67 9.22 5.31 -3.19
C ALA A 67 9.12 6.28 -2.01
N ARG A 68 8.30 7.33 -2.13
CA ARG A 68 8.12 8.32 -1.06
C ARG A 68 7.49 7.70 0.19
N HIS A 69 6.45 6.90 0.02
CA HIS A 69 5.82 6.17 1.11
C HIS A 69 6.79 5.17 1.76
N LEU A 70 7.73 4.60 0.99
CA LEU A 70 8.77 3.74 1.55
C LEU A 70 9.73 4.51 2.48
N GLU A 71 10.08 5.75 2.14
CA GLU A 71 10.87 6.64 2.99
C GLU A 71 10.11 7.02 4.27
N ASP A 72 8.83 7.38 4.13
CA ASP A 72 7.97 7.72 5.26
C ASP A 72 7.81 6.54 6.22
N LEU A 73 7.68 5.32 5.68
CA LEU A 73 7.64 4.08 6.44
C LEU A 73 8.97 3.84 7.17
N GLU A 74 10.10 4.04 6.49
CA GLU A 74 11.43 3.92 7.10
C GLU A 74 11.62 4.89 8.27
N PHE A 75 11.27 6.16 8.06
CA PHE A 75 11.29 7.20 9.08
C PHE A 75 10.39 6.84 10.27
N PHE A 76 9.17 6.39 10.00
CA PHE A 76 8.22 5.96 11.01
C PHE A 76 8.75 4.79 11.87
N LEU A 77 9.39 3.79 11.25
CA LEU A 77 9.91 2.61 11.94
C LEU A 77 11.16 2.91 12.78
N ARG A 78 12.01 3.84 12.32
CA ARG A 78 13.21 4.29 13.05
C ARG A 78 12.85 5.21 14.22
N GLY A 79 11.75 5.96 14.13
CA GLY A 79 11.32 6.90 15.16
C GLY A 79 10.80 6.22 16.44
N GLU A 80 11.02 6.87 17.58
CA GLU A 80 10.38 6.58 18.88
C GLU A 80 8.90 7.04 18.87
N TRP A 81 8.11 6.65 17.85
CA TRP A 81 6.71 7.08 17.78
C TRP A 81 5.82 6.20 18.67
N LYS A 82 5.26 6.78 19.74
CA LYS A 82 4.13 6.18 20.47
C LYS A 82 2.89 6.38 19.62
N ALA A 83 2.24 5.27 19.25
CA ALA A 83 1.01 5.28 18.48
C ALA A 83 -0.12 5.90 19.32
N HIS A 84 -0.22 7.23 19.34
CA HIS A 84 -1.47 7.89 19.69
C HIS A 84 -2.42 7.67 18.52
N ARG A 85 -3.03 6.47 18.50
CA ARG A 85 -4.21 6.20 17.71
C ARG A 85 -5.24 7.26 18.10
N HIS A 86 -5.74 8.01 17.11
CA HIS A 86 -6.99 8.77 17.16
C HIS A 86 -7.06 10.14 17.88
N ASN A 87 -6.01 10.71 18.45
CA ASN A 87 -6.19 11.98 19.19
C ASN A 87 -6.05 13.28 18.37
N LEU A 88 -5.77 13.21 17.07
CA LEU A 88 -5.80 14.42 16.24
C LEU A 88 -7.25 14.74 15.86
N LYS A 89 -7.95 15.47 16.74
CA LYS A 89 -9.32 15.95 16.52
C LYS A 89 -9.27 17.34 15.86
N LEU A 90 -8.84 17.39 14.60
CA LEU A 90 -9.01 18.60 13.79
C LEU A 90 -10.42 18.60 13.18
N PRO A 91 -11.14 19.74 13.16
CA PRO A 91 -12.42 19.84 12.46
C PRO A 91 -12.26 19.41 10.99
N GLY A 92 -13.08 18.47 10.52
CA GLY A 92 -12.99 17.93 9.15
C GLY A 92 -11.91 16.87 8.92
N TYR A 93 -11.07 16.55 9.90
CA TYR A 93 -10.08 15.48 9.78
C TYR A 93 -10.70 14.11 10.07
N ASN A 94 -10.76 13.27 9.05
CA ASN A 94 -11.06 11.85 9.22
C ASN A 94 -9.76 11.05 9.41
N PRO A 95 -9.47 10.53 10.62
CA PRO A 95 -8.27 9.74 10.87
C PRO A 95 -8.16 8.49 9.99
N ASN A 96 -9.27 8.00 9.41
CA ASN A 96 -9.31 6.82 8.54
C ASN A 96 -8.69 7.05 7.14
N TRP A 97 -8.28 8.28 6.82
CA TRP A 97 -7.70 8.62 5.52
C TRP A 97 -6.17 8.52 5.49
N SER A 98 -5.50 8.42 6.64
CA SER A 98 -4.06 8.22 6.67
C SER A 98 -3.67 6.78 6.31
N TRP A 99 -2.55 6.59 5.61
CA TRP A 99 -2.00 5.24 5.39
C TRP A 99 -1.69 4.51 6.71
N ARG A 100 -1.36 5.26 7.77
CA ARG A 100 -1.06 4.77 9.11
C ARG A 100 -2.25 4.03 9.74
N THR A 101 -3.46 4.52 9.53
CA THR A 101 -4.68 3.86 10.05
C THR A 101 -5.06 2.63 9.22
N ARG A 102 -4.51 2.50 8.02
CA ARG A 102 -4.73 1.33 7.14
C ARG A 102 -3.69 0.23 7.33
N TYR A 103 -2.60 0.50 8.06
CA TYR A 103 -1.61 -0.52 8.34
C TYR A 103 -2.16 -1.64 9.23
N PRO A 104 -1.83 -2.90 8.91
CA PRO A 104 -2.02 -4.01 9.82
C PRO A 104 -1.41 -3.71 11.20
N LYS A 105 -2.07 -4.20 12.26
CA LYS A 105 -1.63 -3.97 13.64
C LYS A 105 -0.17 -4.37 13.86
N TRP A 106 0.26 -5.50 13.30
CA TRP A 106 1.63 -6.00 13.46
C TRP A 106 2.70 -5.05 12.90
N MET A 107 2.40 -4.27 11.86
CA MET A 107 3.34 -3.29 11.30
C MET A 107 3.58 -2.10 12.23
N LEU A 108 2.66 -1.86 13.17
CA LEU A 108 2.74 -0.80 14.17
C LEU A 108 3.40 -1.27 15.47
N GLU A 109 3.56 -2.59 15.67
CA GLU A 109 4.14 -3.15 16.88
C GLU A 109 5.65 -2.96 16.91
N LYS A 110 6.17 -2.40 18.03
CA LYS A 110 7.60 -2.11 18.19
C LYS A 110 8.47 -3.37 18.01
N ALA A 111 7.99 -4.53 18.46
CA ALA A 111 8.70 -5.81 18.35
C ALA A 111 9.04 -6.20 16.90
N ASN A 112 8.22 -5.78 15.93
CA ASN A 112 8.39 -6.15 14.53
C ASN A 112 9.30 -5.18 13.75
N ARG A 113 9.69 -4.05 14.35
CA ARG A 113 10.50 -3.00 13.69
C ARG A 113 11.80 -3.52 13.07
N PRO A 114 12.60 -4.38 13.72
CA PRO A 114 13.83 -4.89 13.11
C PRO A 114 13.56 -5.68 11.82
N ALA A 115 12.50 -6.49 11.81
CA ALA A 115 12.11 -7.26 10.62
C ALA A 115 11.58 -6.37 9.49
N LEU A 116 10.77 -5.36 9.85
CA LEU A 116 10.23 -4.38 8.91
C LEU A 116 11.34 -3.54 8.26
N LEU A 117 12.30 -3.04 9.05
CA LEU A 117 13.43 -2.26 8.54
C LEU A 117 14.29 -3.08 7.56
N ARG A 118 14.52 -4.37 7.84
CA ARG A 118 15.22 -5.26 6.90
C ARG A 118 14.47 -5.41 5.57
N ALA A 119 13.15 -5.52 5.62
CA ALA A 119 12.33 -5.61 4.41
C ALA A 119 12.29 -4.29 3.62
N VAL A 120 12.21 -3.16 4.30
CA VAL A 120 12.30 -1.82 3.69
C VAL A 120 13.64 -1.65 2.99
N GLY A 121 14.75 -2.03 3.62
CA GLY A 121 16.07 -2.01 2.99
C GLY A 121 16.16 -2.85 1.71
N ARG A 122 15.52 -4.03 1.68
CA ARG A 122 15.43 -4.86 0.46
C ARG A 122 14.58 -4.22 -0.64
N MET A 123 13.45 -3.60 -0.27
CA MET A 123 12.61 -2.86 -1.22
C MET A 123 13.34 -1.66 -1.83
N ARG A 124 14.14 -0.94 -1.04
CA ARG A 124 14.95 0.18 -1.50
C ARG A 124 16.03 -0.23 -2.50
N ARG A 125 16.70 -1.37 -2.25
CA ARG A 125 17.66 -1.93 -3.22
C ARG A 125 17.01 -2.27 -4.56
N ARG A 126 15.81 -2.87 -4.54
CA ARG A 126 15.03 -3.17 -5.76
C ARG A 126 14.65 -1.91 -6.56
N LEU A 127 14.35 -0.81 -5.87
CA LEU A 127 14.09 0.47 -6.53
C LEU A 127 15.31 0.98 -7.31
N HIS A 128 16.50 0.89 -6.72
CA HIS A 128 17.72 1.36 -7.36
C HIS A 128 18.21 0.43 -8.49
N SER A 129 17.91 -0.86 -8.44
CA SER A 129 18.23 -1.79 -9.53
C SER A 129 17.30 -1.64 -10.74
N SER A 130 16.06 -1.19 -10.53
CA SER A 130 15.07 -1.03 -11.60
C SER A 130 15.23 0.28 -12.41
N LYS A 131 16.03 1.24 -11.91
CA LYS A 131 16.33 2.50 -12.61
C LYS A 131 17.51 2.36 -13.59
N ARG A 132 17.97 1.13 -13.86
CA ARG A 132 19.12 0.83 -14.69
C ARG A 132 18.68 0.23 -16.01
#